data_AF-F5J1A4-F1
#
_entry.id   AF-F5J1A4-F1
#
_cell.length_a   1.000
_cell.length_b   1.000
_cell.length_c   1.000
_cell.angle_alpha   90.00
_cell.angle_beta   90.00
_cell.angle_gamma   90.00
#
_symmetry.space_group_name_H-M   'P 1'
#
loop_
_entity.id
_entity.type
_entity.pdbx_description
1 polymer ?
#
loop_
_entity_poly.entity_id
_entity_poly.type
_entity_poly.pdbx_seq_one_letter_code
_entity_poly.pdbx_strand_id
1 'polypeptide(L)'
;MKGIKVIWTAEMLEILRREFPSSFNRDLAAKLEVSMRTLIRKARELNLEKEEFFLESRRAEITEMARKAHPPQSTKGLKGWSVPGGEKFRFKKGHIPAMKTNPDVAAKVRDKRNATIRLEKLRLKYGLRTMTKLNIKNYW
;
A
#
# COMPACT_ATOMS: atom_id res chain seq x y z
N MET A 1 -6.51 18.33 -8.92
CA MET A 1 -7.72 19.03 -8.43
C MET A 1 -7.28 20.15 -7.48
N LYS A 2 -7.59 21.41 -7.79
CA LYS A 2 -7.40 22.52 -6.83
C LYS A 2 -8.32 22.27 -5.63
N GLY A 3 -7.77 22.29 -4.42
CA GLY A 3 -8.56 22.05 -3.20
C GLY A 3 -9.58 23.16 -2.99
N ILE A 4 -10.82 22.78 -2.64
CA ILE A 4 -11.86 23.72 -2.25
C ILE A 4 -11.42 24.42 -0.97
N LYS A 5 -11.39 25.75 -0.98
CA LYS A 5 -11.01 26.56 0.18
C LYS A 5 -12.21 26.62 1.12
N VAL A 6 -12.12 25.91 2.25
CA VAL A 6 -13.14 25.96 3.31
C VAL A 6 -13.06 27.31 4.01
N ILE A 7 -14.21 27.99 4.14
CA ILE A 7 -14.38 29.20 4.95
C ILE A 7 -14.80 28.73 6.35
N TRP A 8 -14.04 29.11 7.37
CA TRP A 8 -14.35 28.75 8.75
C TRP A 8 -15.23 29.83 9.38
N THR A 9 -16.47 29.48 9.74
CA THR A 9 -17.35 30.37 10.51
C THR A 9 -17.03 30.30 12.00
N ALA A 10 -17.46 31.30 12.77
CA ALA A 10 -17.27 31.33 14.22
C ALA A 10 -17.89 30.09 14.90
N GLU A 11 -19.07 29.68 14.46
CA GLU A 11 -19.77 28.49 14.97
C GLU A 11 -18.96 27.20 14.73
N MET A 12 -18.39 27.03 13.54
CA MET A 12 -17.53 25.88 13.25
C MET A 12 -16.29 25.84 14.15
N LEU A 13 -15.71 27.00 14.47
CA LEU A 13 -14.54 27.09 15.35
C LEU A 13 -14.91 26.77 16.81
N GLU A 14 -16.08 27.20 17.29
CA GLU A 14 -16.57 26.84 18.61
C GLU A 14 -16.83 25.34 18.73
N ILE A 15 -17.51 24.74 17.75
CA ILE A 15 -17.72 23.29 17.69
C ILE A 15 -16.37 22.55 17.68
N LEU A 16 -15.41 23.03 16.88
CA LEU A 16 -14.08 22.45 16.81
C LEU A 16 -13.37 22.54 18.17
N ARG A 17 -13.35 23.68 18.85
CA ARG A 17 -12.71 23.84 20.18
C ARG A 17 -13.33 22.91 21.22
N ARG A 18 -14.66 22.83 21.25
CA ARG A 18 -15.40 22.05 22.24
C ARG A 18 -15.28 20.54 22.03
N GLU A 19 -15.39 20.09 20.78
CA GLU A 19 -15.55 18.66 20.47
C GLU A 19 -14.24 18.00 20.01
N PHE A 20 -13.24 18.77 19.57
CA PHE A 20 -11.97 18.19 19.13
C PHE A 20 -11.28 17.35 20.22
N PRO A 21 -11.23 17.74 21.51
CA PRO A 21 -10.52 16.94 22.51
C PRO A 21 -11.08 15.53 22.72
N SER A 22 -12.40 15.37 22.60
CA SER A 22 -13.16 14.19 23.03
C SER A 22 -13.80 13.36 21.91
N SER A 23 -13.77 13.82 20.65
CA SER A 23 -14.40 13.13 19.50
C SER A 23 -13.38 12.55 18.51
N PHE A 24 -13.81 11.62 17.64
CA PHE A 24 -12.98 11.19 16.51
C PHE A 24 -12.96 12.24 15.41
N ASN A 25 -11.77 12.46 14.83
CA ASN A 25 -11.58 13.43 13.75
C ASN A 25 -12.44 13.12 12.52
N ARG A 26 -12.75 11.85 12.27
CA ARG A 26 -13.60 11.42 11.16
C ARG A 26 -15.03 11.94 11.33
N ASP A 27 -15.59 11.76 12.52
CA ASP A 27 -16.98 12.12 12.81
C ASP A 27 -17.13 13.63 12.90
N LEU A 28 -16.16 14.30 13.53
CA LEU A 28 -16.12 15.76 13.58
C LEU A 28 -15.95 16.39 12.19
N ALA A 29 -15.15 15.77 11.32
CA ALA A 29 -14.98 16.21 9.93
C ALA A 29 -16.28 16.03 9.13
N ALA A 30 -16.99 14.92 9.32
CA ALA A 30 -18.29 14.70 8.70
C ALA A 30 -19.34 15.72 9.20
N LYS A 31 -19.37 16.00 10.51
CA LYS A 31 -20.29 16.97 11.12
C LYS A 31 -20.07 18.40 10.62
N LEU A 32 -18.81 18.78 10.40
CA LEU A 32 -18.43 20.10 9.89
C LEU A 32 -18.38 20.16 8.35
N GLU A 33 -18.71 19.06 7.66
CA GLU A 33 -18.65 18.93 6.19
C GLU A 33 -17.28 19.31 5.58
N VAL A 34 -16.20 19.05 6.32
CA VAL A 34 -14.83 19.35 5.89
C VAL A 34 -14.03 18.08 5.68
N SER A 35 -13.00 18.16 4.82
CA SER A 35 -12.04 17.06 4.75
C SER A 35 -11.28 16.91 6.08
N MET A 36 -10.96 15.67 6.48
CA MET A 36 -10.14 15.42 7.68
C MET A 36 -8.81 16.20 7.66
N ARG A 37 -8.18 16.34 6.49
CA ARG A 37 -6.93 17.09 6.34
C ARG A 37 -7.12 18.58 6.67
N THR A 38 -8.23 19.17 6.22
CA THR A 38 -8.55 20.58 6.49
C THR A 38 -8.83 20.79 7.98
N LEU A 39 -9.57 19.87 8.61
CA LEU A 39 -9.84 19.89 10.04
C LEU A 39 -8.56 19.80 10.87
N ILE A 40 -7.69 18.82 10.60
CA ILE A 40 -6.45 18.63 11.34
C ILE A 40 -5.52 19.85 11.19
N ARG A 41 -5.44 20.42 9.99
CA ARG A 41 -4.66 21.64 9.78
C ARG A 41 -5.19 22.79 10.64
N LYS A 42 -6.51 22.97 10.69
CA LYS A 42 -7.11 24.04 11.49
C LYS A 42 -6.95 23.83 12.99
N ALA A 43 -7.08 22.58 13.45
CA ALA A 43 -6.82 22.23 14.84
C ALA A 43 -5.37 22.53 15.26
N ARG A 44 -4.40 22.26 14.38
CA ARG A 44 -2.99 22.62 14.59
C ARG A 44 -2.76 24.13 14.62
N GLU A 45 -3.40 24.88 13.72
CA GLU A 45 -3.34 26.36 13.74
C GLU A 45 -3.89 26.94 15.06
N LEU A 46 -4.83 26.24 15.70
CA LEU A 46 -5.44 26.64 16.96
C LEU A 46 -4.78 26.01 18.20
N ASN A 47 -3.70 25.23 18.02
CA ASN A 47 -3.04 24.46 19.08
C ASN A 47 -4.01 23.59 19.91
N LEU A 48 -4.99 22.97 19.25
CA LEU A 48 -5.90 22.03 19.90
C LEU A 48 -5.28 20.65 19.99
N GLU A 49 -5.34 20.06 21.18
CA GLU A 49 -4.87 18.71 21.48
C GLU A 49 -6.03 17.79 21.87
N LYS A 50 -5.76 16.48 21.84
CA LYS A 50 -6.70 15.47 22.35
C LYS A 50 -6.56 15.38 23.87
N GLU A 51 -7.61 14.93 24.54
CA GLU A 51 -7.49 14.58 25.96
C GLU A 51 -6.47 13.46 26.17
N GLU A 52 -5.74 13.52 27.28
CA GLU A 52 -4.62 12.62 27.60
C GLU A 52 -5.02 11.14 27.54
N PHE A 53 -6.24 10.80 28.00
CA PHE A 53 -6.76 9.43 28.04
C PHE A 53 -7.71 9.09 26.89
N PHE A 54 -7.82 9.94 25.87
CA PHE A 54 -8.71 9.70 24.72
C PHE A 54 -8.39 8.39 24.01
N LEU A 55 -7.09 8.11 23.79
CA LEU A 55 -6.66 6.89 23.10
C LEU A 55 -6.88 5.63 23.93
N GLU A 56 -6.62 5.68 25.24
CA GLU A 56 -6.77 4.50 26.10
C GLU A 56 -8.25 4.16 26.31
N SER A 57 -9.08 5.16 26.61
CA SER A 57 -10.53 4.97 26.80
C SER A 57 -11.24 4.41 25.56
N ARG A 58 -10.76 4.77 24.37
CA ARG A 58 -11.36 4.37 23.07
C ARG A 58 -10.60 3.27 22.36
N ARG A 59 -9.63 2.62 23.01
CA ARG A 59 -8.72 1.65 22.38
C ARG A 59 -9.44 0.48 21.70
N ALA A 60 -10.49 -0.04 22.33
CA ALA A 60 -11.30 -1.13 21.78
C ALA A 60 -11.99 -0.73 20.46
N GLU A 61 -12.61 0.45 20.44
CA GLU A 61 -13.29 1.02 19.28
C GLU A 61 -12.31 1.30 18.13
N ILE A 62 -11.15 1.88 18.44
CA ILE A 62 -10.07 2.12 17.47
C ILE A 62 -9.60 0.80 16.83
N THR A 63 -9.43 -0.25 17.65
CA THR A 63 -9.01 -1.57 17.18
C THR A 63 -10.05 -2.18 16.24
N GLU A 64 -11.33 -2.05 16.57
CA GLU A 64 -12.42 -2.55 15.73
C GLU A 64 -12.50 -1.78 14.39
N MET A 65 -12.37 -0.45 14.42
CA MET A 65 -12.32 0.37 13.21
C MET A 65 -11.17 -0.04 12.29
N ALA A 66 -9.97 -0.27 12.84
CA ALA A 66 -8.81 -0.72 12.08
C ALA A 66 -9.05 -2.10 11.44
N ARG A 67 -9.66 -3.04 12.19
CA ARG A 67 -10.02 -4.36 11.68
C ARG A 67 -11.01 -4.30 10.52
N LYS A 68 -12.00 -3.40 10.59
CA LYS A 68 -13.00 -3.19 9.54
C LYS A 68 -12.39 -2.53 8.29
N ALA A 69 -11.50 -1.56 8.46
CA ALA A 69 -10.85 -0.86 7.35
C ALA A 69 -9.82 -1.74 6.61
N HIS A 70 -9.17 -2.64 7.34
CA HIS A 70 -8.14 -3.54 6.81
C HIS A 70 -8.49 -4.99 7.13
N PRO A 71 -9.53 -5.57 6.47
CA PRO A 71 -9.85 -6.97 6.67
C PRO A 71 -8.67 -7.84 6.20
N PRO A 72 -8.44 -8.99 6.85
CA PRO A 72 -7.41 -9.92 6.42
C PRO A 72 -7.73 -10.41 4.99
N GLN A 73 -6.75 -10.29 4.10
CA GLN A 73 -6.87 -10.81 2.74
C GLN A 73 -7.07 -12.34 2.81
N SER A 74 -8.15 -12.85 2.21
CA SER A 74 -8.53 -14.28 2.29
C SER A 74 -7.45 -15.24 1.81
N THR A 75 -6.63 -14.82 0.84
CA THR A 75 -5.52 -15.61 0.30
C THR A 75 -4.24 -15.48 1.12
N LYS A 76 -4.15 -14.49 2.01
CA LYS A 76 -3.01 -14.32 2.91
C LYS A 76 -3.24 -15.29 4.06
N GLY A 77 -2.57 -16.45 3.99
CA GLY A 77 -2.64 -17.46 5.04
C GLY A 77 -2.45 -16.85 6.44
N LEU A 78 -2.94 -17.56 7.46
CA LEU A 78 -2.86 -17.10 8.85
C LEU A 78 -1.42 -16.73 9.19
N LYS A 79 -1.23 -15.64 9.96
CA LYS A 79 0.10 -15.23 10.40
C LYS A 79 0.76 -16.40 11.15
N GLY A 80 1.92 -16.84 10.67
CA GLY A 80 2.64 -18.00 11.22
C GLY A 80 2.27 -19.35 10.62
N TRP A 81 1.25 -19.42 9.77
CA TRP A 81 0.95 -20.62 9.00
C TRP A 81 2.00 -20.82 7.90
N SER A 82 2.69 -21.96 7.97
CA SER A 82 3.59 -22.46 6.94
C SER A 82 2.92 -23.62 6.21
N VAL A 83 3.18 -23.73 4.90
CA VAL A 83 2.73 -24.89 4.12
C VAL A 83 3.42 -26.14 4.70
N PRO A 84 2.67 -27.19 5.09
CA PRO A 84 3.27 -28.43 5.58
C PRO A 84 4.30 -28.98 4.59
N GLY A 85 5.50 -29.30 5.07
CA GLY A 85 6.62 -29.74 4.24
C GLY A 85 7.35 -28.63 3.46
N GLY A 86 6.87 -27.40 3.48
CA GLY A 86 7.51 -26.24 2.86
C GLY A 86 8.89 -25.89 3.45
N GLU A 87 9.14 -26.32 4.68
CA GLU A 87 10.45 -26.16 5.34
C GLU A 87 11.59 -26.81 4.56
N LYS A 88 11.32 -27.92 3.85
CA LYS A 88 12.31 -28.63 3.03
C LYS A 88 12.83 -27.79 1.87
N PHE A 89 11.97 -26.90 1.35
CA PHE A 89 12.28 -26.02 0.21
C PHE A 89 12.66 -24.61 0.63
N ARG A 90 12.63 -24.30 1.94
CA ARG A 90 12.98 -22.98 2.45
C ARG A 90 14.48 -22.76 2.32
N PHE A 91 14.86 -21.59 1.80
CA PHE A 91 16.26 -21.21 1.76
C PHE A 91 16.83 -21.13 3.17
N LYS A 92 17.88 -21.93 3.43
CA LYS A 92 18.62 -21.91 4.69
C LYS A 92 19.57 -20.70 4.72
N LYS A 93 19.95 -20.27 5.91
CA LYS A 93 20.95 -19.20 6.08
C LYS A 93 22.23 -19.59 5.32
N GLY A 94 22.75 -18.68 4.51
CA GLY A 94 23.93 -18.92 3.66
C GLY A 94 23.64 -19.66 2.34
N HIS A 95 22.39 -19.94 2.00
CA HIS A 95 22.05 -20.55 0.71
C HIS A 95 22.41 -19.61 -0.45
N ILE A 96 23.30 -20.07 -1.32
CA ILE A 96 23.64 -19.39 -2.57
C ILE A 96 22.82 -20.05 -3.69
N PRO A 97 22.00 -19.28 -4.44
CA PRO A 97 21.22 -19.84 -5.53
C PRO A 97 22.11 -20.53 -6.57
N ALA A 98 21.67 -21.67 -7.09
CA ALA A 98 22.40 -22.44 -8.12
C ALA A 98 22.74 -21.60 -9.35
N MET A 99 21.95 -20.57 -9.67
CA MET A 99 22.24 -19.64 -10.77
C MET A 99 23.54 -18.84 -10.58
N LYS A 100 24.02 -18.66 -9.34
CA LYS A 100 25.28 -17.97 -9.05
C LYS A 100 26.49 -18.90 -9.09
N THR A 101 26.30 -20.18 -8.79
CA THR A 101 27.39 -21.16 -8.66
C THR A 101 27.53 -22.05 -9.89
N ASN A 102 26.41 -22.42 -10.52
CA ASN A 102 26.37 -23.31 -11.66
C ASN A 102 26.25 -22.49 -12.97
N PRO A 103 27.30 -22.47 -13.81
CA PRO A 103 27.29 -21.72 -15.06
C PRO A 103 26.28 -22.24 -16.08
N ASP A 104 25.95 -23.54 -16.07
CA ASP A 104 25.02 -24.16 -17.01
C ASP A 104 23.58 -23.70 -16.74
N VAL A 105 23.20 -23.60 -15.46
CA VAL A 105 21.89 -23.06 -15.06
C VAL A 105 21.78 -21.60 -15.49
N ALA A 106 22.84 -20.82 -15.30
CA ALA A 106 22.87 -19.43 -15.74
C ALA A 106 22.78 -19.31 -17.27
N ALA A 107 23.51 -20.15 -18.01
CA ALA A 107 23.45 -20.23 -19.47
C ALA A 107 22.03 -20.54 -19.95
N LYS A 108 21.41 -21.60 -19.42
CA LYS A 108 20.05 -22.01 -19.78
C LYS A 108 19.01 -20.91 -19.56
N VAL A 109 19.11 -20.13 -18.49
CA VAL A 109 18.21 -18.99 -18.24
C VAL A 109 18.44 -17.86 -19.24
N ARG A 110 19.71 -17.55 -19.56
CA ARG A 110 20.06 -16.55 -20.59
C ARG A 110 19.55 -16.97 -21.96
N ASP A 111 19.74 -18.23 -22.33
CA ASP A 111 19.32 -18.76 -23.63
C ASP A 111 17.80 -18.70 -23.78
N LYS A 112 17.06 -19.09 -22.74
CA LYS A 112 15.60 -18.97 -22.72
C LYS A 112 15.15 -17.52 -22.88
N ARG A 113 15.78 -16.57 -22.17
CA ARG A 113 15.50 -15.15 -22.31
C ARG A 113 15.79 -14.66 -23.73
N ASN A 114 16.93 -15.00 -24.29
CA ASN A 114 17.36 -14.60 -25.63
C ASN A 114 16.44 -15.18 -26.72
N ALA A 115 15.98 -16.41 -26.55
CA ALA A 115 14.98 -17.03 -27.44
C ALA A 115 13.67 -16.23 -27.44
N THR A 116 13.16 -15.85 -26.25
CA THR A 116 11.95 -15.01 -26.15
C THR A 116 12.14 -13.65 -26.82
N ILE A 117 13.28 -12.98 -26.59
CA ILE A 117 13.60 -11.69 -27.21
C ILE A 117 13.70 -11.83 -28.73
N ARG A 118 14.35 -12.89 -29.23
CA ARG A 118 14.50 -13.16 -30.67
C ARG A 118 13.14 -13.34 -31.33
N LEU A 119 12.24 -14.13 -30.72
CA LEU A 119 10.89 -14.34 -31.25
C LEU A 119 10.09 -13.04 -31.29
N GLU A 120 10.12 -12.25 -30.22
CA GLU A 120 9.39 -10.98 -30.18
C GLU A 120 9.97 -9.93 -31.16
N LYS A 121 11.30 -9.87 -31.34
CA LYS A 121 11.93 -9.06 -32.40
C LYS A 121 11.44 -9.48 -33.79
N LEU A 122 11.36 -10.78 -34.05
CA LEU A 122 10.86 -11.32 -35.32
C LEU A 122 9.40 -10.89 -35.55
N ARG A 123 8.56 -10.96 -34.52
CA ARG A 123 7.16 -10.52 -34.60
C ARG A 123 7.05 -9.05 -34.96
N LEU A 124 7.79 -8.19 -34.26
CA LEU A 124 7.79 -6.75 -34.52
C LEU A 124 8.33 -6.42 -35.92
N LYS A 125 9.37 -7.12 -36.39
CA LYS A 125 9.91 -6.96 -37.75
C LYS A 125 8.87 -7.26 -38.84
N TYR A 126 8.00 -8.24 -38.63
CA TYR A 126 6.89 -8.57 -39.53
C TYR A 126 5.58 -7.82 -39.23
N GLY A 127 5.60 -6.79 -38.36
CA GLY A 127 4.41 -6.01 -38.01
C GLY A 127 3.35 -6.75 -37.17
N LEU A 128 3.71 -7.89 -36.58
CA LEU A 128 2.83 -8.67 -35.71
C LEU A 128 2.79 -8.07 -34.30
N ARG A 129 1.65 -8.22 -33.60
CA ARG A 129 1.52 -7.84 -32.20
C ARG A 129 2.41 -8.68 -31.29
N THR A 130 2.99 -8.06 -30.26
CA THR A 130 3.80 -8.75 -29.23
C THR A 130 2.93 -9.70 -28.42
N MET A 131 3.51 -10.82 -27.98
CA MET A 131 2.79 -11.79 -27.11
C MET A 131 3.07 -11.55 -25.63
N THR A 132 4.22 -10.97 -25.32
CA THR A 132 4.69 -10.65 -23.98
C THR A 132 4.63 -9.14 -23.76
N LYS A 133 4.74 -8.75 -22.49
CA LYS A 133 4.86 -7.34 -22.08
C LYS A 133 6.30 -6.82 -22.13
N LEU A 134 7.21 -7.53 -22.82
CA LEU A 134 8.60 -7.13 -22.93
C LEU A 134 8.71 -5.89 -23.83
N ASN A 135 9.34 -4.84 -23.30
CA ASN A 135 9.64 -3.65 -24.08
C ASN A 135 10.90 -3.90 -24.92
N ILE A 136 10.73 -4.17 -26.21
CA ILE A 136 11.82 -4.46 -27.13
C ILE A 136 12.13 -3.23 -27.97
N LYS A 137 13.34 -2.72 -27.79
CA LYS A 137 13.92 -1.64 -28.60
C LYS A 137 14.79 -2.25 -29.70
N ASN A 138 14.98 -1.51 -30.79
CA ASN A 138 15.90 -1.84 -31.88
C ASN A 138 15.64 -3.24 -32.49
N TYR A 139 14.49 -3.38 -33.17
CA TYR A 139 14.06 -4.59 -33.88
C TYR A 139 14.07 -4.44 -35.41
N TRP A 140 14.69 -3.36 -35.89
CA TRP A 140 14.97 -3.09 -37.30
C TRP A 140 16.18 -3.90 -37.77
#